data_AF-A0A8B7UWM9-F1
#
_entry.id   AF-A0A8B7UWM9-F1
#
_cell.length_a   1.000
_cell.length_b   1.000
_cell.length_c   1.000
_cell.angle_alpha   90.00
_cell.angle_beta   90.00
_cell.angle_gamma   90.00
#
_symmetry.space_group_name_H-M   'P 1'
#
loop_
_entity.id
_entity.type
_entity.pdbx_description
1 polymer ?
#
loop_
_entity_poly.entity_id
_entity_poly.type
_entity_poly.pdbx_seq_one_letter_code
_entity_poly.pdbx_strand_id
1 'polypeptide(L)'
;MNNSLIPQDAVSCNLRKSGLKKPVVASSLKRQVCGQLLDEAQVTLSFQDWLASVTERIHQTMHYQFDGKPEPLVFHIPQSFFDALQQRISIGSAKKRLPNSTTAFVRKDALPLGTFSKYTWHITNILQVKQILDTPEMPLEITRSFIQNRDGTYELFKCPKVEVESIAETYGRIEKQPVLRPLELKTFLKVGE
;
A
#
# COMPACT_ATOMS: atom_id res chain seq x y z
N MET A 1 -22.23 -1.56 76.60
CA MET A 1 -22.95 -2.65 75.92
C MET A 1 -22.56 -2.57 74.45
N ASN A 2 -21.78 -3.48 73.84
CA ASN A 2 -21.98 -4.95 73.64
C ASN A 2 -23.18 -5.23 72.73
N ASN A 3 -23.12 -5.94 71.59
CA ASN A 3 -22.06 -6.69 70.86
C ASN A 3 -22.24 -6.40 69.32
N SER A 4 -21.29 -6.50 68.38
CA SER A 4 -20.13 -7.38 68.11
C SER A 4 -20.42 -8.67 67.32
N LEU A 5 -19.48 -8.99 66.39
CA LEU A 5 -19.20 -10.25 65.66
C LEU A 5 -19.72 -10.47 64.21
N ILE A 6 -18.80 -10.23 63.27
CA ILE A 6 -18.39 -11.12 62.14
C ILE A 6 -17.31 -12.11 62.67
N PRO A 7 -16.66 -13.08 61.94
CA PRO A 7 -16.40 -13.20 60.47
C PRO A 7 -16.43 -14.67 59.92
N GLN A 8 -15.67 -14.96 58.83
CA GLN A 8 -14.97 -16.25 58.49
C GLN A 8 -15.74 -17.44 57.87
N ASP A 9 -15.15 -18.32 57.02
CA ASP A 9 -13.88 -18.30 56.24
C ASP A 9 -13.86 -19.40 55.14
N ALA A 10 -12.78 -19.46 54.34
CA ALA A 10 -12.16 -20.69 53.76
C ALA A 10 -12.83 -21.46 52.58
N VAL A 11 -12.11 -22.23 51.74
CA VAL A 11 -10.69 -22.25 51.25
C VAL A 11 -10.64 -23.14 49.97
N SER A 12 -9.62 -22.95 49.11
CA SER A 12 -9.08 -23.80 48.02
C SER A 12 -9.67 -25.18 47.68
N CYS A 13 -9.63 -25.55 46.38
CA CYS A 13 -8.66 -26.56 45.87
C CYS A 13 -8.75 -26.83 44.35
N ASN A 14 -7.60 -27.20 43.76
CA ASN A 14 -7.42 -27.57 42.36
C ASN A 14 -7.80 -29.04 42.08
N LEU A 15 -8.27 -29.40 40.87
CA LEU A 15 -7.74 -30.56 40.14
C LEU A 15 -8.07 -30.56 38.62
N ARG A 16 -7.43 -31.47 37.87
CA ARG A 16 -7.34 -31.50 36.41
C ARG A 16 -8.02 -32.75 35.80
N LYS A 17 -8.21 -32.68 34.47
CA LYS A 17 -8.09 -33.77 33.46
C LYS A 17 -9.30 -34.69 33.11
N SER A 18 -9.76 -34.45 31.87
CA SER A 18 -9.91 -35.41 30.75
C SER A 18 -10.92 -36.58 30.79
N GLY A 19 -11.93 -36.46 29.92
CA GLY A 19 -11.97 -37.26 28.68
C GLY A 19 -13.13 -38.24 28.50
N LEU A 20 -13.87 -38.12 27.37
CA LEU A 20 -14.43 -39.27 26.65
C LEU A 20 -14.81 -38.95 25.18
N LYS A 21 -14.10 -39.62 24.26
CA LYS A 21 -14.50 -40.25 22.97
C LYS A 21 -15.51 -39.58 21.99
N LYS A 22 -15.11 -39.63 20.70
CA LYS A 22 -15.86 -39.25 19.48
C LYS A 22 -17.15 -40.08 19.27
N PRO A 23 -18.01 -39.68 18.32
CA PRO A 23 -18.08 -40.48 17.09
C PRO A 23 -17.83 -39.68 15.80
N VAL A 24 -17.44 -40.41 14.75
CA VAL A 24 -17.29 -39.93 13.38
C VAL A 24 -18.60 -40.14 12.63
N VAL A 25 -19.08 -39.15 11.89
CA VAL A 25 -20.03 -39.35 10.79
C VAL A 25 -19.55 -38.53 9.59
N ALA A 26 -19.16 -39.22 8.52
CA ALA A 26 -18.87 -38.59 7.24
C ALA A 26 -20.19 -38.30 6.51
N SER A 27 -20.33 -37.13 5.90
CA SER A 27 -21.37 -36.90 4.89
C SER A 27 -20.86 -36.01 3.75
N SER A 28 -20.59 -36.70 2.64
CA SER A 28 -20.93 -36.33 1.27
C SER A 28 -20.66 -34.90 0.78
N LEU A 29 -19.67 -34.82 -0.12
CA LEU A 29 -19.53 -33.78 -1.13
C LEU A 29 -20.88 -33.46 -1.82
N LYS A 30 -21.38 -32.23 -1.65
CA LYS A 30 -22.21 -31.58 -2.66
C LYS A 30 -21.44 -30.38 -3.21
N ARG A 31 -21.06 -30.49 -4.48
CA ARG A 31 -20.37 -29.46 -5.26
C ARG A 31 -21.38 -28.35 -5.58
N GLN A 32 -21.58 -27.44 -4.63
CA GLN A 32 -22.49 -26.31 -4.82
C GLN A 32 -21.75 -25.19 -5.57
N VAL A 33 -21.92 -25.17 -6.90
CA VAL A 33 -21.63 -23.98 -7.71
C VAL A 33 -22.69 -22.96 -7.33
N CYS A 34 -22.39 -22.13 -6.34
CA CYS A 34 -23.21 -21.00 -5.96
C CYS A 34 -22.60 -19.74 -6.57
N GLY A 35 -23.32 -19.11 -7.49
CA GLY A 35 -23.10 -17.69 -7.77
C GLY A 35 -23.58 -16.89 -6.56
N GLN A 36 -22.77 -16.86 -5.50
CA GLN A 36 -23.00 -15.96 -4.38
C GLN A 36 -22.89 -14.54 -4.91
N LEU A 37 -24.03 -13.86 -5.02
CA LEU A 37 -24.06 -12.41 -5.06
C LEU A 37 -23.31 -11.94 -3.82
N LEU A 38 -22.13 -11.39 -4.03
CA LEU A 38 -21.38 -10.75 -2.96
C LEU A 38 -22.21 -9.58 -2.46
N ASP A 39 -22.54 -9.59 -1.18
CA ASP A 39 -23.14 -8.47 -0.50
C ASP A 39 -22.13 -7.30 -0.54
N GLU A 40 -22.47 -6.24 -1.27
CA GLU A 40 -21.61 -5.06 -1.43
C GLU A 40 -21.26 -4.45 -0.06
N ALA A 41 -22.14 -4.57 0.94
CA ALA A 41 -21.90 -4.13 2.30
C ALA A 41 -20.80 -4.92 3.05
N GLN A 42 -20.35 -6.06 2.51
CA GLN A 42 -19.24 -6.85 3.06
C GLN A 42 -17.93 -6.68 2.28
N VAL A 43 -17.89 -5.81 1.25
CA VAL A 43 -16.66 -5.46 0.56
C VAL A 43 -15.85 -4.48 1.41
N THR A 44 -15.01 -5.03 2.29
CA THR A 44 -14.06 -4.26 3.11
C THR A 44 -12.73 -4.11 2.38
N LEU A 45 -12.33 -2.87 2.11
CA LEU A 45 -11.00 -2.54 1.58
C LEU A 45 -10.02 -2.32 2.75
N SER A 46 -8.81 -2.89 2.68
CA SER A 46 -7.76 -2.60 3.67
C SER A 46 -7.00 -1.31 3.33
N PHE A 47 -6.30 -0.75 4.31
CA PHE A 47 -5.42 0.41 4.06
C PHE A 47 -4.24 0.05 3.12
N GLN A 48 -3.79 -1.20 3.08
CA GLN A 48 -2.74 -1.62 2.14
C GLN A 48 -3.27 -1.72 0.72
N ASP A 49 -4.43 -2.36 0.51
CA ASP A 49 -5.05 -2.52 -0.80
C ASP A 49 -5.42 -1.15 -1.40
N TRP A 50 -5.95 -0.25 -0.56
CA TRP A 50 -6.17 1.15 -0.96
C TRP A 50 -4.86 1.83 -1.38
N LEU A 51 -3.80 1.71 -0.59
CA LEU A 51 -2.52 2.33 -0.92
C LEU A 51 -1.88 1.72 -2.18
N ALA A 52 -2.08 0.42 -2.41
CA ALA A 52 -1.70 -0.26 -3.64
C ALA A 52 -2.45 0.31 -4.86
N SER A 53 -3.76 0.57 -4.73
CA SER A 53 -4.56 1.23 -5.79
C SER A 53 -4.13 2.68 -6.06
N VAL A 54 -3.66 3.41 -5.04
CA VAL A 54 -3.06 4.75 -5.22
C VAL A 54 -1.75 4.65 -6.01
N THR A 55 -0.90 3.70 -5.67
CA THR A 55 0.36 3.44 -6.40
C THR A 55 0.10 3.00 -7.84
N GLU A 56 -0.89 2.13 -8.07
CA GLU A 56 -1.35 1.77 -9.42
C GLU A 56 -1.86 3.00 -10.20
N ARG A 57 -2.62 3.88 -9.56
CA ARG A 57 -3.13 5.09 -10.22
C ARG A 57 -2.01 6.06 -10.60
N ILE A 58 -1.01 6.24 -9.74
CA ILE A 58 0.22 7.00 -10.07
C ILE A 58 0.91 6.34 -11.27
N HIS A 59 1.08 5.03 -11.24
CA HIS A 59 1.68 4.23 -12.30
C HIS A 59 0.97 4.33 -13.65
N GLN A 60 -0.36 4.43 -13.67
CA GLN A 60 -1.14 4.74 -14.86
C GLN A 60 -0.80 6.14 -15.38
N THR A 61 -0.75 7.16 -14.52
CA THR A 61 -0.41 8.54 -14.94
C THR A 61 1.04 8.71 -15.44
N MET A 62 1.95 7.79 -15.11
CA MET A 62 3.32 7.74 -15.66
C MET A 62 3.41 7.07 -17.04
N HIS A 63 2.30 6.69 -17.69
CA HIS A 63 2.35 6.06 -19.00
C HIS A 63 2.94 7.02 -20.06
N TYR A 64 3.80 6.51 -20.94
CA TYR A 64 4.57 7.29 -21.92
C TYR A 64 3.72 8.05 -22.96
N GLN A 65 2.41 7.77 -23.03
CA GLN A 65 1.46 8.48 -23.90
C GLN A 65 0.92 9.78 -23.27
N PHE A 66 1.15 10.02 -21.97
CA PHE A 66 0.79 11.28 -21.32
C PHE A 66 1.85 12.37 -21.54
N ASP A 67 1.43 13.63 -21.47
CA ASP A 67 2.23 14.83 -21.71
C ASP A 67 3.26 15.15 -20.60
N GLY A 68 3.35 14.30 -19.58
CA GLY A 68 4.19 14.50 -18.40
C GLY A 68 3.61 15.49 -17.37
N LYS A 69 2.36 15.95 -17.54
CA LYS A 69 1.67 16.88 -16.62
C LYS A 69 0.35 16.28 -16.11
N PRO A 70 0.40 15.18 -15.36
CA PRO A 70 -0.81 14.52 -14.88
C PRO A 70 -1.62 15.43 -13.96
N GLU A 71 -2.95 15.35 -14.07
CA GLU A 71 -3.85 16.08 -13.18
C GLU A 71 -3.65 15.64 -11.70
N PRO A 72 -3.88 16.54 -10.73
CA PRO A 72 -3.78 16.21 -9.30
C PRO A 72 -4.70 15.03 -8.92
N LEU A 73 -4.10 13.95 -8.43
CA LEU A 73 -4.86 12.79 -7.95
C LEU A 73 -5.56 13.10 -6.63
N VAL A 74 -6.89 13.08 -6.64
CA VAL A 74 -7.76 13.32 -5.47
C VAL A 74 -8.47 12.04 -5.08
N PHE A 75 -8.36 11.64 -3.80
CA PHE A 75 -9.00 10.46 -3.24
C PHE A 75 -9.87 10.84 -2.05
N HIS A 76 -11.08 10.27 -1.98
CA HIS A 76 -11.95 10.35 -0.80
C HIS A 76 -11.77 9.07 0.01
N ILE A 77 -11.41 9.19 1.30
CA ILE A 77 -11.02 8.05 2.14
C ILE A 77 -11.63 8.13 3.54
N PRO A 78 -11.79 6.99 4.24
CA PRO A 78 -12.11 6.97 5.67
C PRO A 78 -11.06 7.70 6.51
N GLN A 79 -11.47 8.31 7.62
CA GLN A 79 -10.56 9.01 8.54
C GLN A 79 -9.42 8.11 9.04
N SER A 80 -9.69 6.82 9.29
CA SER A 80 -8.68 5.84 9.72
C SER A 80 -7.54 5.67 8.72
N PHE A 81 -7.81 5.81 7.41
CA PHE A 81 -6.78 5.75 6.36
C PHE A 81 -5.96 7.03 6.31
N PHE A 82 -6.58 8.19 6.53
CA PHE A 82 -5.86 9.45 6.69
C PHE A 82 -4.92 9.39 7.90
N ASP A 83 -5.38 8.88 9.04
CA ASP A 83 -4.56 8.75 10.25
C ASP A 83 -3.37 7.78 10.01
N ALA A 84 -3.60 6.64 9.35
CA ALA A 84 -2.55 5.70 8.97
C ALA A 84 -1.54 6.31 7.97
N LEU A 85 -2.00 7.09 7.00
CA LEU A 85 -1.14 7.81 6.05
C LEU A 85 -0.32 8.91 6.74
N GLN A 86 -0.90 9.66 7.67
CA GLN A 86 -0.19 10.66 8.49
C GLN A 86 0.93 10.02 9.32
N GLN A 87 0.70 8.83 9.88
CA GLN A 87 1.73 8.07 10.56
C GLN A 87 2.83 7.62 9.59
N ARG A 88 2.47 7.13 8.38
CA ARG A 88 3.45 6.80 7.32
C ARG A 88 4.33 7.99 6.92
N ILE A 89 3.76 9.18 6.75
CA ILE A 89 4.49 10.45 6.47
C ILE A 89 5.48 10.81 7.60
N SER A 90 5.27 10.29 8.81
CA SER A 90 6.14 10.50 9.98
C SER A 90 7.20 9.42 10.19
N ILE A 91 7.18 8.30 9.45
CA ILE A 91 8.15 7.20 9.63
C ILE A 91 9.56 7.70 9.31
N GLY A 92 10.49 7.49 10.24
CA GLY A 92 11.88 7.93 10.13
C GLY A 92 12.19 9.27 10.83
N SER A 93 11.21 9.90 11.48
CA SER A 93 11.46 11.02 12.40
C SER A 93 11.10 10.65 13.84
N ALA A 94 11.97 11.02 14.80
CA ALA A 94 11.75 10.80 16.23
C ALA A 94 10.59 11.64 16.82
N LYS A 95 10.05 12.59 16.05
CA LYS A 95 8.85 13.36 16.37
C LYS A 95 7.91 13.27 15.18
N LYS A 96 6.59 13.20 15.41
CA LYS A 96 5.59 13.22 14.32
C LYS A 96 5.86 14.40 13.40
N ARG A 97 5.96 14.15 12.08
CA ARG A 97 6.24 15.19 11.10
C ARG A 97 5.01 16.07 10.96
N LEU A 98 5.07 17.24 11.59
CA LEU A 98 4.00 18.23 11.50
C LEU A 98 3.75 18.62 10.03
N PRO A 99 2.50 18.93 9.67
CA PRO A 99 2.19 19.50 8.37
C PRO A 99 2.96 20.81 8.15
N ASN A 100 3.38 21.04 6.92
CA ASN A 100 4.05 22.29 6.51
C ASN A 100 3.09 23.49 6.60
N SER A 101 1.78 23.26 6.43
CA SER A 101 0.74 24.26 6.66
C SER A 101 -0.54 23.59 7.14
N THR A 102 -1.21 24.23 8.11
CA THR A 102 -2.56 23.90 8.56
C THR A 102 -3.43 25.12 8.36
N THR A 103 -4.51 24.98 7.60
CA THR A 103 -5.47 26.07 7.34
C THR A 103 -6.88 25.61 7.71
N ALA A 104 -7.59 26.42 8.48
CA ALA A 104 -9.02 26.20 8.74
C ALA A 104 -9.83 26.91 7.66
N PHE A 105 -10.83 26.25 7.10
CA PHE A 105 -11.74 26.84 6.11
C PHE A 105 -13.20 26.51 6.48
N VAL A 106 -14.09 27.48 6.30
CA VAL A 106 -15.52 27.34 6.63
C VAL A 106 -16.30 27.11 5.34
N ARG A 107 -17.01 26.00 5.24
CA ARG A 107 -17.90 25.68 4.13
C ARG A 107 -19.33 26.07 4.50
N LYS A 108 -19.88 27.07 3.80
CA LYS A 108 -21.24 27.61 4.03
C LYS A 108 -22.24 27.26 2.93
N ASP A 109 -21.74 26.98 1.73
CA ASP A 109 -22.56 26.93 0.50
C ASP A 109 -22.72 25.51 -0.08
N ALA A 110 -22.04 24.52 0.49
CA ALA A 110 -22.11 23.12 0.06
C ALA A 110 -21.93 22.17 1.25
N LEU A 111 -22.72 21.08 1.28
CA LEU A 111 -22.62 20.05 2.31
C LEU A 111 -21.34 19.19 2.17
N PRO A 112 -20.80 18.64 3.27
CA PRO A 112 -21.14 18.95 4.66
C PRO A 112 -20.73 20.39 5.01
N LEU A 113 -21.62 21.08 5.72
CA LEU A 113 -21.38 22.44 6.23
C LEU A 113 -20.55 22.40 7.51
N GLY A 114 -19.69 23.39 7.72
CA GLY A 114 -18.90 23.50 8.96
C GLY A 114 -17.49 24.05 8.74
N THR A 115 -16.67 23.95 9.79
CA THR A 115 -15.26 24.34 9.78
C THR A 115 -14.39 23.10 9.60
N PHE A 116 -13.54 23.11 8.58
CA PHE A 116 -12.68 21.99 8.20
C PHE A 116 -11.20 22.39 8.31
N SER A 117 -10.36 21.45 8.72
CA SER A 117 -8.90 21.62 8.76
C SER A 117 -8.27 20.99 7.52
N LYS A 118 -7.61 21.81 6.69
CA LYS A 118 -6.73 21.38 5.61
C LYS A 118 -5.30 21.31 6.13
N TYR A 119 -4.76 20.10 6.18
CA TYR A 119 -3.35 19.84 6.46
C TYR A 119 -2.59 19.64 5.14
N THR A 120 -1.43 20.28 5.00
CA THR A 120 -0.61 20.21 3.78
C THR A 120 0.81 19.79 4.14
N TRP A 121 1.30 18.71 3.53
CA TRP A 121 2.69 18.24 3.64
C TRP A 121 3.39 18.42 2.28
N HIS A 122 4.52 19.12 2.28
CA HIS A 122 5.39 19.22 1.12
C HIS A 122 6.48 18.16 1.26
N ILE A 123 6.40 17.11 0.45
CA ILE A 123 7.41 16.05 0.38
C ILE A 123 8.29 16.38 -0.83
N THR A 124 9.56 16.68 -0.60
CA THR A 124 10.54 17.06 -1.63
C THR A 124 11.54 15.95 -1.96
N ASN A 125 11.55 14.86 -1.21
CA ASN A 125 12.47 13.75 -1.39
C ASN A 125 11.73 12.54 -1.99
N ILE A 126 12.13 12.11 -3.18
CA ILE A 126 11.53 10.96 -3.90
C ILE A 126 11.63 9.64 -3.11
N LEU A 127 12.67 9.44 -2.30
CA LEU A 127 12.81 8.25 -1.46
C LEU A 127 11.78 8.26 -0.31
N GLN A 128 11.43 9.44 0.23
CA GLN A 128 10.33 9.56 1.18
C GLN A 128 8.98 9.27 0.52
N VAL A 129 8.74 9.78 -0.70
CA VAL A 129 7.52 9.44 -1.47
C VAL A 129 7.40 7.94 -1.68
N LYS A 130 8.50 7.28 -2.09
CA LYS A 130 8.56 5.82 -2.20
C LYS A 130 8.27 5.12 -0.87
N GLN A 131 8.94 5.49 0.22
CA GLN A 131 8.73 4.88 1.53
C GLN A 131 7.29 5.03 2.06
N ILE A 132 6.63 6.15 1.75
CA ILE A 132 5.24 6.41 2.17
C ILE A 132 4.26 5.56 1.36
N LEU A 133 4.43 5.48 0.05
CA LEU A 133 3.48 4.85 -0.89
C LEU A 133 3.80 3.38 -1.22
N ASP A 134 4.99 2.86 -0.87
CA ASP A 134 5.34 1.46 -1.09
C ASP A 134 4.38 0.51 -0.37
N THR A 135 3.90 -0.48 -1.11
CA THR A 135 3.23 -1.66 -0.57
C THR A 135 3.97 -2.91 -1.06
N PRO A 136 3.93 -4.03 -0.32
CA PRO A 136 4.58 -5.27 -0.74
C PRO A 136 3.94 -5.87 -2.01
N GLU A 137 2.65 -5.61 -2.23
CA GLU A 137 1.88 -6.10 -3.37
C GLU A 137 2.07 -5.22 -4.62
N MET A 138 2.09 -3.90 -4.43
CA MET A 138 2.28 -2.91 -5.49
C MET A 138 3.37 -1.90 -5.08
N PRO A 139 4.65 -2.17 -5.38
CA PRO A 139 5.76 -1.28 -5.03
C PRO A 139 5.81 -0.07 -5.96
N LEU A 140 6.09 1.12 -5.41
CA LEU A 140 6.23 2.35 -6.20
C LEU A 140 7.53 2.30 -7.03
N GLU A 141 7.39 1.99 -8.31
CA GLU A 141 8.40 2.23 -9.35
C GLU A 141 8.58 3.74 -9.55
N ILE A 142 9.77 4.27 -9.25
CA ILE A 142 10.11 5.70 -9.45
C ILE A 142 10.37 6.01 -10.94
N THR A 143 10.88 5.02 -11.67
CA THR A 143 11.23 5.09 -13.09
C THR A 143 10.64 3.87 -13.79
N ARG A 144 10.03 4.06 -14.97
CA ARG A 144 9.60 3.00 -15.87
C ARG A 144 10.31 3.13 -17.19
N SER A 145 10.84 2.02 -17.71
CA SER A 145 11.43 1.95 -19.04
C SER A 145 10.46 1.27 -20.01
N PHE A 146 10.51 1.67 -21.27
CA PHE A 146 9.70 1.11 -22.35
C PHE A 146 10.56 0.91 -23.59
N ILE A 147 10.38 -0.20 -24.30
CA ILE A 147 10.99 -0.41 -25.62
C ILE A 147 9.99 0.03 -26.68
N GLN A 148 10.42 0.87 -27.62
CA GLN A 148 9.65 1.10 -28.85
C GLN A 148 9.92 -0.04 -29.85
N ASN A 149 8.85 -0.74 -30.22
CA ASN A 149 8.87 -1.81 -31.21
C ASN A 149 8.85 -1.24 -32.64
N ARG A 150 9.21 -2.07 -33.62
CA ARG A 150 9.28 -1.69 -35.05
C ARG A 150 7.92 -1.33 -35.68
N ASP A 151 6.84 -1.79 -35.07
CA ASP A 151 5.45 -1.48 -35.42
C ASP A 151 4.94 -0.18 -34.78
N GLY A 152 5.77 0.49 -33.97
CA GLY A 152 5.40 1.70 -33.23
C GLY A 152 4.65 1.43 -31.93
N THR A 153 4.42 0.17 -31.55
CA THR A 153 3.94 -0.18 -30.21
C THR A 153 5.04 0.02 -29.17
N TYR A 154 4.67 0.04 -27.89
CA TYR A 154 5.64 0.08 -26.80
C TYR A 154 5.32 -0.99 -25.77
N GLU A 155 6.36 -1.71 -25.34
CA GLU A 155 6.28 -2.70 -24.29
C GLU A 155 6.98 -2.21 -23.01
N LEU A 156 6.47 -2.58 -21.84
CA LEU A 156 7.08 -2.23 -20.55
C LEU A 156 8.39 -3.01 -20.40
N PHE A 157 9.52 -2.32 -20.50
CA PHE A 157 10.82 -2.92 -20.31
C PHE A 157 11.17 -2.96 -18.83
N LYS A 158 11.11 -4.17 -18.26
CA LYS A 158 11.74 -4.47 -16.98
C LYS A 158 13.15 -4.93 -17.28
N CYS A 159 14.15 -4.10 -16.94
CA CYS A 159 15.53 -4.56 -16.92
C CYS A 159 15.58 -5.89 -16.14
N PRO A 160 16.12 -6.98 -16.71
CA PRO A 160 16.39 -8.18 -15.94
C PRO A 160 17.16 -7.76 -14.68
N LYS A 161 16.70 -8.21 -13.51
CA LYS A 161 17.50 -8.05 -12.29
C LYS A 161 18.79 -8.82 -12.55
N VAL A 162 19.87 -8.09 -12.84
CA VAL A 162 21.20 -8.67 -12.94
C VAL A 162 21.55 -9.10 -11.53
N GLU A 163 21.23 -10.35 -11.20
CA GLU A 163 21.95 -11.09 -10.18
C GLU A 163 23.42 -10.98 -10.58
N VAL A 164 24.23 -10.36 -9.72
CA VAL A 164 25.61 -10.05 -10.04
C VAL A 164 26.44 -11.32 -9.88
N GLU A 165 26.26 -12.25 -10.82
CA GLU A 165 27.29 -13.23 -11.13
C GLU A 165 28.58 -12.48 -11.43
N SER A 166 29.66 -12.88 -10.76
CA SER A 166 30.87 -12.08 -10.69
C SER A 166 31.45 -11.79 -12.08
N ILE A 167 31.74 -10.53 -12.34
CA ILE A 167 32.18 -9.96 -13.63
C ILE A 167 33.60 -10.40 -14.05
N ALA A 168 34.06 -11.56 -13.60
CA ALA A 168 35.44 -12.04 -13.69
C ALA A 168 35.71 -12.95 -14.90
N GLU A 169 34.71 -13.66 -15.44
CA GLU A 169 34.96 -14.80 -16.35
C GLU A 169 34.53 -14.63 -17.82
N THR A 170 33.91 -13.50 -18.21
CA THR A 170 33.40 -13.30 -19.59
C THR A 170 34.17 -12.24 -20.41
N TYR A 171 35.38 -11.85 -19.99
CA TYR A 171 36.31 -11.08 -20.85
C TYR A 171 36.98 -11.95 -21.94
N GLY A 172 36.16 -12.75 -22.63
CA GLY A 172 36.52 -13.68 -23.69
C GLY A 172 35.93 -13.27 -25.04
N ARG A 173 36.50 -12.23 -25.66
CA ARG A 173 36.55 -12.05 -27.13
C ARG A 173 35.24 -12.27 -27.91
N ILE A 174 34.38 -11.26 -27.97
CA ILE A 174 33.40 -11.11 -29.07
C ILE A 174 33.64 -9.76 -29.75
N GLU A 175 33.74 -9.78 -31.09
CA GLU A 175 33.99 -8.60 -31.91
C GLU A 175 32.83 -7.60 -31.89
N LYS A 176 33.12 -6.35 -32.30
CA LYS A 176 32.19 -5.23 -32.32
C LYS A 176 31.05 -5.43 -33.34
N GLN A 177 30.04 -6.23 -33.00
CA GLN A 177 28.71 -5.97 -33.53
C GLN A 177 28.24 -4.61 -32.99
N PRO A 178 27.73 -3.70 -33.84
CA PRO A 178 26.94 -2.59 -33.34
C PRO A 178 25.67 -3.18 -32.74
N VAL A 179 25.64 -3.31 -31.41
CA VAL A 179 24.43 -3.72 -30.67
C VAL A 179 23.36 -2.69 -30.99
N LEU A 180 22.40 -3.07 -31.84
CA LEU A 180 21.20 -2.32 -32.13
C LEU A 180 20.35 -2.31 -30.86
N ARG A 181 20.72 -1.44 -29.91
CA ARG A 181 19.90 -1.19 -28.73
C ARG A 181 18.55 -0.67 -29.20
N PRO A 182 17.43 -1.29 -28.77
CA PRO A 182 16.11 -0.75 -29.03
C PRO A 182 16.02 0.69 -28.53
N LEU A 183 15.07 1.46 -29.07
CA LEU A 183 14.87 2.83 -28.59
C LEU A 183 14.17 2.75 -27.23
N GLU A 184 14.99 2.77 -26.18
CA GLU A 184 14.57 2.76 -24.78
C GLU A 184 14.06 4.15 -24.38
N LEU A 185 12.74 4.26 -24.19
CA LEU A 185 12.12 5.41 -23.54
C LEU A 185 12.03 5.18 -22.03
N LYS A 186 11.93 6.26 -21.26
CA LYS A 186 11.67 6.19 -19.83
C LYS A 186 10.78 7.32 -19.34
N THR A 187 9.94 7.01 -18.36
CA THR A 187 9.18 7.98 -17.56
C THR A 187 9.64 7.90 -16.10
N PHE A 188 9.53 9.00 -15.36
CA PHE A 188 10.00 9.07 -13.98
C PHE A 188 9.19 10.06 -13.14
N LEU A 189 9.11 9.82 -11.83
CA LEU A 189 8.52 10.76 -10.89
C LEU A 189 9.52 11.88 -10.55
N LYS A 190 9.16 13.13 -10.86
CA LYS A 190 9.80 14.32 -10.28
C LYS A 190 9.05 14.71 -9.00
N VAL A 191 9.80 15.09 -7.96
CA VAL A 191 9.27 15.51 -6.66
C VAL A 191 9.97 16.80 -6.25
N GLY A 192 9.18 17.82 -5.89
CA GLY A 192 9.65 19.21 -5.82
C GLY A 192 9.70 19.87 -7.20
N GLU A 193 9.52 21.19 -7.23
CA GLU A 193 9.77 22.01 -8.43
C GLU A 193 11.21 22.50 -8.46
#